data_AF-A0A2E5T0S6-F1
#
_entry.id   AF-A0A2E5T0S6-F1
#
_cell.length_a   1.000
_cell.length_b   1.000
_cell.length_c   1.000
_cell.angle_alpha   90.00
_cell.angle_beta   90.00
_cell.angle_gamma   90.00
#
_symmetry.space_group_name_H-M   'P 1'
#
loop_
_entity.id
_entity.type
_entity.pdbx_description
1 polymer ?
#
loop_
_entity_poly.entity_id
_entity_poly.type
_entity_poly.pdbx_seq_one_letter_code
_entity_poly.pdbx_strand_id
1 'polypeptide(L)'
;MTENKLINNEIYAHLITDWLGAKFFKTFKIKENRSETNFIIAQREKNFLLSVYPLWDDRDEHIIQIENNINQTIKEYENSNIIWMPEKNKKFIDENKNTIIERISKGIKGLKYGEYREIRMPIEITLSKTEDSGSYIAINGALSKIWTKISAGVQGVFQLDGANYGRLPSELAEEKIIIDSIQESSKLLNVGEASFVTVDEYWPVNNVTCEENKQKIIISTPSLNIDLNSGPEIRKRLRVILDEVNNNQENDIDGKILLLLNSKNKHDDVVISSLKSINPGIFKNIAMVLIVNAGIISIIKKSDVINL
;
A
#
# COMPACT_ATOMS: atom_id res chain seq x y z
N MET A 1 13.38 -0.91 26.26
CA MET A 1 13.66 -0.69 24.81
C MET A 1 12.52 -1.32 24.06
N THR A 2 11.68 -0.48 23.47
CA THR A 2 10.30 -0.77 23.06
C THR A 2 10.25 -1.63 21.79
N GLU A 3 9.55 -2.76 21.89
CA GLU A 3 9.24 -3.75 20.82
C GLU A 3 8.40 -3.19 19.65
N ASN A 4 8.25 -1.86 19.53
CA ASN A 4 7.41 -1.18 18.53
C ASN A 4 7.99 -1.15 17.10
N LYS A 5 9.07 -1.89 16.82
CA LYS A 5 9.82 -1.83 15.55
C LYS A 5 9.72 -3.07 14.66
N LEU A 6 8.92 -4.08 15.02
CA LEU A 6 8.73 -5.25 14.17
C LEU A 6 7.94 -4.89 12.91
N ILE A 7 8.68 -4.45 11.90
CA ILE A 7 8.26 -4.59 10.51
C ILE A 7 8.18 -6.09 10.28
N ASN A 8 6.98 -6.58 9.98
CA ASN A 8 6.71 -8.00 9.70
C ASN A 8 7.30 -8.42 8.33
N ASN A 9 8.59 -8.17 8.11
CA ASN A 9 9.33 -8.40 6.88
C ASN A 9 9.25 -9.83 6.38
N GLU A 10 9.16 -10.79 7.29
CA GLU A 10 8.92 -12.20 6.94
C GLU A 10 7.59 -12.39 6.19
N ILE A 11 6.51 -11.70 6.58
CA ILE A 11 5.24 -11.75 5.85
C ILE A 11 5.37 -11.14 4.46
N TYR A 12 6.08 -10.02 4.34
CA TYR A 12 6.34 -9.43 3.02
C TYR A 12 7.27 -10.32 2.16
N ALA A 13 8.18 -11.07 2.78
CA ALA A 13 8.98 -12.07 2.09
C ALA A 13 8.10 -13.21 1.56
N HIS A 14 7.16 -13.71 2.38
CA HIS A 14 6.15 -14.68 1.94
C HIS A 14 5.28 -14.14 0.81
N LEU A 15 4.81 -12.88 0.90
CA LEU A 15 4.08 -12.22 -0.18
C LEU A 15 4.85 -12.31 -1.51
N ILE A 16 6.17 -12.11 -1.47
CA ILE A 16 7.00 -12.16 -2.69
C ILE A 16 7.29 -13.57 -3.15
N THR A 17 7.52 -14.53 -2.27
CA THR A 17 7.64 -15.93 -2.71
C THR A 17 6.35 -16.41 -3.37
N ASP A 18 5.21 -16.00 -2.82
CA ASP A 18 3.89 -16.33 -3.35
C ASP A 18 3.65 -15.68 -4.71
N TRP A 19 3.92 -14.38 -4.81
CA TRP A 19 3.78 -13.64 -6.04
C TRP A 19 4.73 -14.13 -7.13
N LEU A 20 6.00 -14.40 -6.81
CA LEU A 20 6.96 -14.97 -7.75
C LEU A 20 6.49 -16.33 -8.24
N GLY A 21 5.94 -17.15 -7.34
CA GLY A 21 5.43 -18.46 -7.70
C GLY A 21 4.24 -18.40 -8.63
N ALA A 22 3.27 -17.53 -8.35
CA ALA A 22 2.12 -17.28 -9.22
C ALA A 22 2.52 -16.65 -10.56
N LYS A 23 3.46 -15.70 -10.55
CA LYS A 23 3.87 -14.95 -11.75
C LYS A 23 4.68 -15.79 -12.73
N PHE A 24 5.54 -16.67 -12.22
CA PHE A 24 6.49 -17.45 -13.02
C PHE A 24 6.17 -18.95 -13.05
N PHE A 25 5.05 -19.38 -12.45
CA PHE A 25 4.64 -20.79 -12.35
C PHE A 25 5.74 -21.70 -11.75
N LYS A 26 6.36 -21.21 -10.68
CA LYS A 26 7.46 -21.89 -9.96
C LYS A 26 7.16 -21.95 -8.47
N THR A 27 7.85 -22.82 -7.73
CA THR A 27 7.75 -22.86 -6.27
C THR A 27 8.96 -22.16 -5.66
N PHE A 28 8.69 -21.10 -4.90
CA PHE A 28 9.68 -20.42 -4.06
C PHE A 28 9.36 -20.71 -2.61
N LYS A 29 10.39 -20.92 -1.79
CA LYS A 29 10.24 -21.09 -0.35
C LYS A 29 11.31 -20.29 0.37
N ILE A 30 10.95 -19.69 1.50
CA ILE A 30 11.94 -19.15 2.43
C ILE A 30 12.66 -20.35 3.06
N LYS A 31 13.97 -20.42 2.87
CA LYS A 31 14.84 -21.46 3.42
C LYS A 31 15.44 -21.04 4.76
N GLU A 32 15.80 -19.76 4.86
CA GLU A 32 16.49 -19.22 6.02
C GLU A 32 16.17 -17.74 6.21
N ASN A 33 15.99 -17.33 7.47
CA ASN A 33 15.93 -15.94 7.90
C ASN A 33 17.33 -15.52 8.40
N ARG A 34 18.03 -14.67 7.64
CA ARG A 34 19.40 -14.21 7.96
C ARG A 34 19.38 -13.00 8.88
N SER A 35 18.44 -12.08 8.62
CA SER A 35 18.22 -10.89 9.44
C SER A 35 16.79 -10.40 9.26
N GLU A 36 16.40 -9.39 10.04
CA GLU A 36 15.07 -8.77 9.95
C GLU A 36 14.70 -8.30 8.53
N THR A 37 15.67 -7.98 7.68
CA THR A 37 15.46 -7.51 6.30
C THR A 37 15.91 -8.50 5.23
N ASN A 38 16.61 -9.59 5.59
CA ASN A 38 17.25 -10.48 4.61
C ASN A 38 16.83 -11.94 4.78
N PHE A 39 16.36 -12.53 3.69
CA PHE A 39 15.84 -13.88 3.62
C PHE A 39 16.52 -14.65 2.49
N ILE A 40 16.88 -15.90 2.72
CA ILE A 40 17.28 -16.80 1.64
C ILE A 40 16.03 -17.49 1.11
N ILE A 41 15.70 -17.23 -0.15
CA ILE A 41 14.63 -17.95 -0.84
C ILE A 41 15.22 -18.96 -1.81
N ALA A 42 14.66 -20.15 -1.85
CA ALA A 42 15.12 -21.24 -2.70
C ALA A 42 14.12 -21.53 -3.82
N GLN A 43 14.66 -21.81 -5.01
CA GLN A 43 13.93 -22.32 -6.17
C GLN A 43 14.71 -23.49 -6.76
N ARG A 44 14.28 -24.73 -6.45
CA ARG A 44 15.06 -25.96 -6.74
C ARG A 44 16.46 -25.88 -6.13
N GLU A 45 17.51 -25.92 -6.95
CA GLU A 45 18.92 -25.87 -6.53
C GLU A 45 19.44 -24.44 -6.39
N LYS A 46 18.66 -23.43 -6.83
CA LYS A 46 19.08 -22.03 -6.79
C LYS A 46 18.67 -21.34 -5.50
N ASN A 47 19.55 -20.54 -4.93
CA ASN A 47 19.33 -19.71 -3.75
C ASN A 47 19.41 -18.23 -4.13
N PHE A 48 18.44 -17.44 -3.69
CA PHE A 48 18.43 -15.99 -3.89
C PHE A 48 18.38 -15.27 -2.53
N LEU A 49 19.14 -14.20 -2.40
CA LEU A 49 19.01 -13.28 -1.28
C LEU A 49 17.84 -12.32 -1.57
N LEU A 50 16.75 -12.47 -0.83
CA LEU A 50 15.62 -11.55 -0.83
C LEU A 50 15.79 -10.53 0.30
N SER A 51 16.00 -9.28 -0.08
CA SER A 51 16.10 -8.14 0.82
C SER A 51 14.80 -7.35 0.81
N VAL A 52 14.14 -7.22 1.96
CA VAL A 52 12.84 -6.55 2.13
C VAL A 52 13.02 -5.24 2.90
N TYR A 53 12.65 -4.14 2.27
CA TYR A 53 12.81 -2.80 2.83
C TYR A 53 11.53 -1.97 2.64
N PRO A 54 10.83 -1.61 3.73
CA PRO A 54 9.85 -0.54 3.65
C PRO A 54 10.51 0.80 3.40
N LEU A 55 9.80 1.68 2.71
CA LEU A 55 10.22 3.07 2.50
C LEU A 55 9.81 4.00 3.65
N TRP A 56 9.28 3.43 4.74
CA TRP A 56 9.02 4.09 6.02
C TRP A 56 9.77 3.34 7.15
N ASP A 57 10.24 4.05 8.17
CA ASP A 57 11.03 3.46 9.28
C ASP A 57 10.14 3.05 10.45
N ASP A 58 9.07 3.81 10.67
CA ASP A 58 8.19 3.65 11.82
C ASP A 58 6.72 3.59 11.37
N ARG A 59 5.91 2.95 12.21
CA ARG A 59 4.45 2.93 12.12
C ARG A 59 3.88 3.64 13.34
N ASP A 60 2.75 4.31 13.17
CA ASP A 60 2.14 5.01 14.30
C ASP A 60 1.55 4.02 15.31
N GLU A 61 1.70 4.31 16.61
CA GLU A 61 1.28 3.42 17.69
C GLU A 61 -0.21 3.06 17.64
N HIS A 62 -1.06 4.00 17.22
CA HIS A 62 -2.50 3.78 17.10
C HIS A 62 -2.86 2.75 16.02
N ILE A 63 -2.06 2.67 14.94
CA ILE A 63 -2.20 1.63 13.92
C ILE A 63 -1.82 0.27 14.47
N ILE A 64 -0.71 0.20 15.22
CA ILE A 64 -0.27 -1.03 15.89
C ILE A 64 -1.35 -1.50 16.87
N GLN A 65 -1.99 -0.58 17.60
CA GLN A 65 -3.11 -0.92 18.48
C GLN A 65 -4.31 -1.48 17.72
N ILE A 66 -4.69 -0.91 16.57
CA ILE A 66 -5.77 -1.48 15.74
C ILE A 66 -5.39 -2.88 15.24
N GLU A 67 -4.18 -3.04 14.71
CA GLU A 67 -3.64 -4.33 14.26
C GLU A 67 -3.75 -5.38 15.38
N ASN A 68 -3.35 -5.05 16.60
CA ASN A 68 -3.46 -5.92 17.76
C ASN A 68 -4.92 -6.26 18.10
N ASN A 69 -5.82 -5.27 18.09
CA ASN A 69 -7.24 -5.50 18.37
C ASN A 69 -7.89 -6.42 17.30
N ILE A 70 -7.53 -6.25 16.03
CA ILE A 70 -8.00 -7.11 14.93
C ILE A 70 -7.52 -8.55 15.15
N ASN A 71 -6.22 -8.74 15.41
CA ASN A 71 -5.64 -10.06 15.63
C ASN A 71 -6.15 -10.75 16.91
N GLN A 72 -6.61 -10.00 17.91
CA GLN A 72 -7.28 -10.56 19.09
C GLN A 72 -8.75 -10.92 18.85
N THR A 73 -9.43 -10.16 17.98
CA THR A 73 -10.86 -10.34 17.67
C THR A 73 -11.08 -11.49 16.71
N ILE A 74 -10.24 -11.61 15.69
CA ILE A 74 -10.33 -12.64 14.66
C ILE A 74 -9.49 -13.83 15.15
N LYS A 75 -10.13 -14.96 15.42
CA LYS A 75 -9.45 -16.16 15.96
C LYS A 75 -9.14 -17.23 14.92
N GLU A 76 -9.83 -17.19 13.78
CA GLU A 76 -9.73 -18.20 12.74
C GLU A 76 -9.53 -17.53 11.39
N TYR A 77 -8.36 -17.76 10.81
CA TYR A 77 -8.02 -17.36 9.45
C TYR A 77 -6.98 -18.34 8.92
N GLU A 78 -7.17 -18.79 7.69
CA GLU A 78 -6.33 -19.82 7.07
C GLU A 78 -4.91 -19.31 6.78
N ASN A 79 -4.78 -18.01 6.47
CA ASN A 79 -3.58 -17.36 5.96
C ASN A 79 -3.36 -15.98 6.57
N SER A 80 -2.13 -15.47 6.53
CA SER A 80 -1.81 -14.08 6.90
C SER A 80 -2.40 -13.12 5.86
N ASN A 81 -2.73 -11.89 6.28
CA ASN A 81 -3.25 -10.88 5.37
C ASN A 81 -2.52 -9.55 5.55
N ILE A 82 -2.20 -8.91 4.44
CA ILE A 82 -1.58 -7.58 4.40
C ILE A 82 -2.63 -6.59 3.93
N ILE A 83 -2.94 -5.59 4.74
CA ILE A 83 -3.94 -4.57 4.47
C ILE A 83 -3.23 -3.25 4.21
N TRP A 84 -3.37 -2.72 3.00
CA TRP A 84 -2.73 -1.49 2.57
C TRP A 84 -3.64 -0.31 2.85
N MET A 85 -3.64 0.13 4.10
CA MET A 85 -4.44 1.27 4.52
C MET A 85 -3.77 2.57 4.06
N PRO A 86 -4.47 3.45 3.34
CA PRO A 86 -3.97 4.79 3.07
C PRO A 86 -3.81 5.57 4.37
N GLU A 87 -2.97 6.59 4.35
CA GLU A 87 -2.78 7.48 5.49
C GLU A 87 -4.13 8.08 5.94
N LYS A 88 -4.35 8.10 7.26
CA LYS A 88 -5.54 8.66 7.91
C LYS A 88 -5.13 9.50 9.08
N ASN A 89 -5.86 10.59 9.32
CA ASN A 89 -5.66 11.32 10.55
C ASN A 89 -6.16 10.52 11.75
N LYS A 90 -5.61 10.83 12.93
CA LYS A 90 -5.93 10.14 14.18
C LYS A 90 -7.43 10.17 14.51
N LYS A 91 -8.10 11.31 14.24
CA LYS A 91 -9.53 11.48 14.51
C LYS A 91 -10.37 10.46 13.75
N PHE A 92 -10.13 10.29 12.45
CA PHE A 92 -10.82 9.32 11.61
C PHE A 92 -10.66 7.90 12.16
N ILE A 93 -9.43 7.54 12.51
CA ILE A 93 -9.08 6.22 13.05
C ILE A 93 -9.83 5.96 14.36
N ASP A 94 -9.83 6.91 15.29
CA ASP A 94 -10.47 6.77 16.59
C ASP A 94 -12.00 6.65 16.45
N GLU A 95 -12.62 7.48 15.60
CA GLU A 95 -14.07 7.47 15.35
C GLU A 95 -14.55 6.22 14.62
N ASN A 96 -13.72 5.65 13.74
CA ASN A 96 -14.08 4.51 12.89
C ASN A 96 -13.46 3.18 13.32
N LYS A 97 -12.83 3.11 14.49
CA LYS A 97 -12.10 1.91 14.95
C LYS A 97 -12.90 0.61 14.82
N ASN A 98 -14.14 0.60 15.30
CA ASN A 98 -15.01 -0.59 15.25
C ASN A 98 -15.41 -0.94 13.81
N THR A 99 -15.75 0.08 13.00
CA THR A 99 -16.05 -0.08 11.57
C THR A 99 -14.86 -0.67 10.82
N ILE A 100 -13.64 -0.19 11.10
CA ILE A 100 -12.40 -0.70 10.51
C ILE A 100 -12.22 -2.17 10.84
N ILE A 101 -12.32 -2.54 12.12
CA ILE A 101 -12.20 -3.94 12.57
C ILE A 101 -13.25 -4.82 11.88
N GLU A 102 -14.51 -4.40 11.85
CA GLU A 102 -15.60 -5.15 11.24
C GLU A 102 -15.41 -5.34 9.73
N ARG A 103 -15.11 -4.26 9.00
CA ARG A 103 -14.91 -4.28 7.55
C ARG A 103 -13.71 -5.12 7.15
N ILE A 104 -12.62 -5.03 7.91
CA ILE A 104 -11.46 -5.90 7.73
C ILE A 104 -11.83 -7.36 7.97
N SER A 105 -12.47 -7.65 9.10
CA SER A 105 -12.87 -9.01 9.48
C SER A 105 -13.77 -9.67 8.43
N LYS A 106 -14.67 -8.91 7.81
CA LYS A 106 -15.53 -9.38 6.70
C LYS A 106 -14.77 -9.46 5.38
N GLY A 107 -13.94 -8.47 5.10
CA GLY A 107 -13.23 -8.30 3.84
C GLY A 107 -12.18 -9.38 3.55
N ILE A 108 -11.53 -9.90 4.59
CA ILE A 108 -10.51 -10.94 4.44
C ILE A 108 -11.09 -12.36 4.30
N LYS A 109 -12.38 -12.57 4.63
CA LYS A 109 -12.99 -13.90 4.59
C LYS A 109 -13.06 -14.42 3.15
N GLY A 110 -12.73 -15.70 3.00
CA GLY A 110 -12.81 -16.42 1.72
C GLY A 110 -11.85 -15.89 0.65
N LEU A 111 -10.79 -15.17 1.04
CA LEU A 111 -9.67 -14.90 0.14
C LEU A 111 -8.84 -16.16 -0.01
N LYS A 112 -8.72 -16.65 -1.24
CA LYS A 112 -7.80 -17.73 -1.54
C LYS A 112 -6.37 -17.21 -1.60
N TYR A 113 -5.45 -18.16 -1.52
CA TYR A 113 -4.03 -17.92 -1.69
C TYR A 113 -3.71 -17.11 -2.95
N GLY A 114 -2.87 -16.08 -2.81
CA GLY A 114 -2.43 -15.23 -3.92
C GLY A 114 -3.51 -14.31 -4.48
N GLU A 115 -4.73 -14.33 -3.93
CA GLU A 115 -5.79 -13.42 -4.34
C GLU A 115 -5.54 -12.00 -3.80
N TYR A 116 -5.98 -11.04 -4.62
CA TYR A 116 -5.99 -9.62 -4.34
C TYR A 116 -7.45 -9.17 -4.23
N ARG A 117 -7.77 -8.35 -3.24
CA ARG A 117 -9.11 -7.76 -3.08
C ARG A 117 -8.99 -6.35 -2.53
N GLU A 118 -9.96 -5.50 -2.85
CA GLU A 118 -10.10 -4.20 -2.21
C GLU A 118 -11.29 -4.23 -1.23
N ILE A 119 -11.04 -3.89 0.03
CA ILE A 119 -12.07 -3.68 1.05
C ILE A 119 -12.63 -2.28 0.88
N ARG A 120 -13.95 -2.15 0.77
CA ARG A 120 -14.63 -0.86 0.74
C ARG A 120 -14.76 -0.30 2.16
N MET A 121 -14.15 0.86 2.36
CA MET A 121 -14.20 1.63 3.60
C MET A 121 -15.00 2.91 3.37
N PRO A 122 -16.15 3.12 4.03
CA PRO A 122 -16.91 4.35 3.88
C PRO A 122 -16.12 5.52 4.50
N ILE A 123 -15.94 6.58 3.71
CA ILE A 123 -15.28 7.83 4.10
C ILE A 123 -16.27 8.97 3.90
N GLU A 124 -16.45 9.79 4.93
CA GLU A 124 -17.18 11.05 4.81
C GLU A 124 -16.25 12.13 4.25
N ILE A 125 -16.69 12.78 3.19
CA ILE A 125 -16.06 13.96 2.60
C ILE A 125 -17.02 15.15 2.69
N THR A 126 -16.48 16.35 2.83
CA THR A 126 -17.30 17.56 2.92
C THR A 126 -17.39 18.22 1.56
N LEU A 127 -18.59 18.51 1.10
CA LEU A 127 -18.85 19.24 -0.14
C LEU A 127 -19.60 20.54 0.20
N SER A 128 -19.02 21.69 -0.15
CA SER A 128 -19.64 22.99 0.03
C SER A 128 -19.74 23.76 -1.28
N LYS A 129 -20.85 24.48 -1.48
CA LYS A 129 -21.07 25.32 -2.66
C LYS A 129 -20.76 26.77 -2.35
N THR A 130 -19.88 27.38 -3.14
CA THR A 130 -19.43 28.76 -2.93
C THR A 130 -20.07 29.74 -3.91
N GLU A 131 -20.37 29.31 -5.14
CA GLU A 131 -20.97 30.16 -6.17
C GLU A 131 -21.93 29.37 -7.07
N ASP A 132 -22.94 30.04 -7.63
CA ASP A 132 -23.91 29.43 -8.56
C ASP A 132 -23.44 29.41 -10.02
N SER A 133 -22.51 30.28 -10.39
CA SER A 133 -21.99 30.39 -11.75
C SER A 133 -20.65 29.66 -11.88
N GLY A 134 -20.52 28.81 -12.91
CA GLY A 134 -19.29 28.06 -13.19
C GLY A 134 -19.55 26.56 -13.23
N SER A 135 -18.47 25.79 -13.43
CA SER A 135 -18.46 24.32 -13.39
C SER A 135 -17.10 23.86 -12.90
N TYR A 136 -16.83 24.07 -11.61
CA TYR A 136 -15.52 23.79 -11.03
C TYR A 136 -15.63 23.31 -9.59
N ILE A 137 -14.80 22.33 -9.23
CA ILE A 137 -14.61 21.91 -7.84
C ILE A 137 -13.12 22.06 -7.48
N ALA A 138 -12.85 22.84 -6.44
CA ALA A 138 -11.57 22.83 -5.75
C ALA A 138 -11.52 21.61 -4.81
N ILE A 139 -10.58 20.68 -5.03
CA ILE A 139 -10.51 19.43 -4.28
C ILE A 139 -9.24 19.37 -3.43
N ASN A 140 -9.40 19.11 -2.14
CA ASN A 140 -8.33 18.70 -1.24
C ASN A 140 -8.29 17.17 -1.09
N GLY A 141 -7.09 16.58 -1.06
CA GLY A 141 -6.89 15.13 -0.91
C GLY A 141 -6.77 14.35 -2.23
N ALA A 142 -6.83 13.01 -2.17
CA ALA A 142 -6.49 12.15 -3.32
C ALA A 142 -7.51 12.18 -4.47
N LEU A 143 -8.75 12.64 -4.20
CA LEU A 143 -9.78 12.87 -5.22
C LEU A 143 -9.40 13.97 -6.21
N SER A 144 -8.42 14.82 -5.86
CA SER A 144 -7.91 15.86 -6.77
C SER A 144 -7.39 15.27 -8.08
N LYS A 145 -6.94 14.01 -8.12
CA LYS A 145 -6.47 13.37 -9.36
C LYS A 145 -7.56 13.17 -10.42
N ILE A 146 -8.83 13.18 -10.01
CA ILE A 146 -10.00 13.03 -10.89
C ILE A 146 -10.86 14.30 -10.93
N TRP A 147 -10.29 15.45 -10.54
CA TRP A 147 -11.01 16.73 -10.43
C TRP A 147 -11.76 17.12 -11.70
N THR A 148 -11.17 16.86 -12.88
CA THR A 148 -11.78 17.18 -14.18
C THR A 148 -13.06 16.40 -14.41
N LYS A 149 -13.06 15.11 -14.08
CA LYS A 149 -14.21 14.22 -14.24
C LYS A 149 -15.34 14.62 -13.30
N ILE A 150 -15.00 14.95 -12.06
CA ILE A 150 -15.97 15.43 -11.07
C ILE A 150 -16.56 16.78 -11.52
N SER A 151 -15.72 17.74 -11.90
CA SER A 151 -16.14 19.10 -12.29
C SER A 151 -17.03 19.13 -13.54
N ALA A 152 -16.86 18.16 -14.45
CA ALA A 152 -17.63 18.10 -15.70
C ALA A 152 -19.15 17.92 -15.50
N GLY A 153 -19.60 17.42 -14.34
CA GLY A 153 -21.01 17.16 -14.07
C GLY A 153 -21.65 18.06 -13.01
N VAL A 154 -21.00 19.16 -12.62
CA VAL A 154 -21.53 20.09 -11.61
C VAL A 154 -21.85 21.48 -12.16
N GLN A 155 -22.82 22.14 -11.54
CA GLN A 155 -23.21 23.52 -11.82
C GLN A 155 -22.93 24.40 -10.61
N GLY A 156 -22.01 25.34 -10.79
CA GLY A 156 -21.49 26.23 -9.75
C GLY A 156 -20.02 25.99 -9.43
N VAL A 157 -19.56 26.65 -8.37
CA VAL A 157 -18.23 26.48 -7.80
C VAL A 157 -18.35 25.80 -6.44
N PHE A 158 -17.56 24.76 -6.23
CA PHE A 158 -17.58 23.96 -5.01
C PHE A 158 -16.19 23.83 -4.39
N GLN A 159 -16.16 23.62 -3.08
CA GLN A 159 -15.00 23.11 -2.36
C GLN A 159 -15.33 21.70 -1.87
N LEU A 160 -14.43 20.77 -2.15
CA LEU A 160 -14.50 19.39 -1.69
C LEU A 160 -13.31 19.11 -0.80
N ASP A 161 -13.58 18.87 0.48
CA ASP A 161 -12.57 18.43 1.43
C ASP A 161 -12.59 16.92 1.58
N GLY A 162 -11.67 16.28 0.86
CA GLY A 162 -11.41 14.85 0.90
C GLY A 162 -10.08 14.53 1.60
N ALA A 163 -9.66 15.30 2.60
CA ALA A 163 -8.37 15.08 3.29
C ALA A 163 -8.21 13.65 3.84
N ASN A 164 -9.30 13.02 4.28
CA ASN A 164 -9.32 11.63 4.73
C ASN A 164 -9.47 10.61 3.59
N TYR A 165 -9.70 11.03 2.36
CA TYR A 165 -9.71 10.17 1.18
C TYR A 165 -8.31 10.14 0.57
N GLY A 166 -7.62 9.01 0.76
CA GLY A 166 -6.22 8.81 0.43
C GLY A 166 -5.96 7.97 -0.82
N ARG A 167 -6.95 7.22 -1.34
CA ARG A 167 -6.73 6.32 -2.49
C ARG A 167 -7.93 6.20 -3.43
N LEU A 168 -7.69 6.42 -4.73
CA LEU A 168 -8.63 6.06 -5.79
C LEU A 168 -8.74 4.54 -5.98
N PRO A 169 -9.93 4.02 -6.36
CA PRO A 169 -10.11 2.62 -6.70
C PRO A 169 -9.25 2.21 -7.90
N SER A 170 -8.97 0.91 -7.99
CA SER A 170 -8.30 0.34 -9.16
C SER A 170 -9.23 0.21 -10.38
N GLU A 171 -10.52 0.01 -10.14
CA GLU A 171 -11.54 -0.21 -11.16
C GLU A 171 -12.24 1.09 -11.58
N LEU A 172 -12.33 1.35 -12.89
CA LEU A 172 -12.97 2.56 -13.43
C LEU A 172 -14.47 2.65 -13.11
N ALA A 173 -15.14 1.50 -12.96
CA ALA A 173 -16.55 1.47 -12.58
C ALA A 173 -16.77 2.00 -11.15
N GLU A 174 -15.87 1.64 -10.23
CA GLU A 174 -15.89 2.12 -8.85
C GLU A 174 -15.53 3.61 -8.78
N GLU A 175 -14.57 4.06 -9.59
CA GLU A 175 -14.25 5.49 -9.73
C GLU A 175 -15.48 6.29 -10.18
N LYS A 176 -16.25 5.75 -11.14
CA LYS A 176 -17.48 6.38 -11.62
C LYS A 176 -18.54 6.50 -10.52
N ILE A 177 -18.71 5.48 -9.68
CA ILE A 177 -19.67 5.52 -8.56
C ILE A 177 -19.36 6.68 -7.61
N ILE A 178 -18.07 6.91 -7.31
CA ILE A 178 -17.64 8.04 -6.48
C ILE A 178 -17.97 9.37 -7.16
N ILE A 179 -17.66 9.50 -8.45
CA ILE A 179 -17.94 10.71 -9.23
C ILE A 179 -19.44 11.02 -9.25
N ASP A 180 -20.26 10.02 -9.57
CA ASP A 180 -21.71 10.15 -9.67
C ASP A 180 -22.31 10.57 -8.31
N SER A 181 -21.86 9.95 -7.20
CA SER A 181 -22.30 10.30 -5.84
C SER A 181 -22.02 11.77 -5.50
N ILE A 182 -20.79 12.26 -5.76
CA ILE A 182 -20.42 13.66 -5.52
C ILE A 182 -21.26 14.61 -6.38
N GLN A 183 -21.43 14.28 -7.66
CA GLN A 183 -22.22 15.10 -8.59
C GLN A 183 -23.70 15.14 -8.21
N GLU A 184 -24.26 14.03 -7.74
CA GLU A 184 -25.63 13.98 -7.23
C GLU A 184 -25.81 14.83 -5.99
N SER A 185 -24.91 14.72 -5.01
CA SER A 185 -24.94 15.57 -3.81
C SER A 185 -24.79 17.06 -4.14
N SER A 186 -23.98 17.41 -5.16
CA SER A 186 -23.80 18.81 -5.57
C SER A 186 -25.09 19.49 -6.03
N LYS A 187 -26.03 18.73 -6.62
CA LYS A 187 -27.32 19.25 -7.12
C LYS A 187 -28.26 19.69 -6.01
N LEU A 188 -28.02 19.22 -4.79
CA LEU A 188 -28.88 19.48 -3.63
C LEU A 188 -28.43 20.71 -2.84
N LEU A 189 -27.29 21.31 -3.17
CA LEU A 189 -26.69 22.40 -2.42
C LEU A 189 -27.02 23.77 -3.03
N ASN A 190 -27.45 24.69 -2.16
CA ASN A 190 -27.49 26.13 -2.43
C ASN A 190 -26.15 26.79 -2.08
N VAL A 191 -25.93 28.01 -2.58
CA VAL A 191 -24.72 28.78 -2.25
C VAL A 191 -24.64 29.02 -0.75
N GLY A 192 -23.46 28.76 -0.17
CA GLY A 192 -23.20 28.87 1.26
C GLY A 192 -23.54 27.61 2.06
N GLU A 193 -24.15 26.60 1.44
CA GLU A 193 -24.44 25.32 2.10
C GLU A 193 -23.27 24.34 1.97
N ALA A 194 -23.19 23.44 2.96
CA ALA A 194 -22.28 22.32 2.99
C ALA A 194 -23.03 21.04 3.34
N SER A 195 -22.59 19.92 2.79
CA SER A 195 -23.10 18.58 3.10
C SER A 195 -21.94 17.59 3.27
N PHE A 196 -22.22 16.52 4.00
CA PHE A 196 -21.35 15.35 4.03
C PHE A 196 -21.80 14.37 2.94
N VAL A 197 -20.84 13.89 2.17
CA VAL A 197 -21.05 12.85 1.17
C VAL A 197 -20.26 11.63 1.63
N THR A 198 -20.91 10.47 1.75
CA THR A 198 -20.21 9.22 2.04
C THR A 198 -19.79 8.56 0.73
N VAL A 199 -18.49 8.33 0.57
CA VAL A 199 -17.91 7.62 -0.58
C VAL A 199 -17.06 6.46 -0.09
N ASP A 200 -16.99 5.38 -0.86
CA ASP A 200 -16.13 4.24 -0.50
C ASP A 200 -14.69 4.51 -0.93
N GLU A 201 -13.75 4.30 -0.01
CA GLU A 201 -12.32 4.16 -0.29
C GLU A 201 -11.94 2.68 -0.34
N TYR A 202 -11.01 2.33 -1.23
CA TYR A 202 -10.71 0.94 -1.58
C TYR A 202 -9.35 0.56 -0.99
N TRP A 203 -9.37 -0.26 0.06
CA TRP A 203 -8.18 -0.71 0.80
C TRP A 203 -7.72 -2.08 0.29
N PRO A 204 -6.57 -2.17 -0.38
CA PRO A 204 -6.07 -3.43 -0.89
C PRO A 204 -5.73 -4.42 0.20
N VAL A 205 -5.95 -5.69 -0.10
CA VAL A 205 -5.60 -6.82 0.73
C VAL A 205 -4.85 -7.85 -0.12
N ASN A 206 -3.71 -8.29 0.38
CA ASN A 206 -3.05 -9.49 -0.12
C ASN A 206 -3.20 -10.63 0.90
N ASN A 207 -3.59 -11.80 0.41
CA ASN A 207 -3.53 -13.03 1.17
C ASN A 207 -2.13 -13.67 1.00
N VAL A 208 -1.53 -14.09 2.11
CA VAL A 208 -0.13 -14.52 2.16
C VAL A 208 -0.03 -15.85 2.91
N THR A 209 0.67 -16.83 2.32
CA THR A 209 0.93 -18.09 3.03
C THR A 209 1.76 -17.84 4.28
N CYS A 210 1.41 -18.55 5.34
CA CYS A 210 2.19 -18.58 6.55
C CYS A 210 2.13 -19.97 7.16
N GLU A 211 3.11 -20.31 7.98
CA GLU A 211 3.07 -21.55 8.76
C GLU A 211 1.85 -21.56 9.69
N GLU A 212 1.33 -22.76 9.96
CA GLU A 212 0.21 -22.93 10.90
C GLU A 212 0.54 -22.31 12.27
N ASN A 213 -0.42 -21.58 12.83
CA ASN A 213 -0.33 -20.85 14.10
C ASN A 213 0.57 -19.61 14.10
N LYS A 214 1.09 -19.19 12.93
CA LYS A 214 1.81 -17.91 12.77
C LYS A 214 1.04 -16.88 11.96
N GLN A 215 -0.21 -17.19 11.59
CA GLN A 215 -1.03 -16.27 10.82
C GLN A 215 -1.23 -14.97 11.60
N LYS A 216 -1.13 -13.83 10.90
CA LYS A 216 -1.57 -12.53 11.43
C LYS A 216 -2.06 -11.61 10.32
N ILE A 217 -2.83 -10.61 10.72
CA ILE A 217 -3.21 -9.47 9.89
C ILE A 217 -2.25 -8.34 10.19
N ILE A 218 -1.71 -7.73 9.14
CA ILE A 218 -0.84 -6.56 9.25
C ILE A 218 -1.46 -5.38 8.51
N ILE A 219 -1.35 -4.18 9.10
CA ILE A 219 -1.74 -2.93 8.46
C ILE A 219 -0.47 -2.23 7.98
N SER A 220 -0.36 -2.12 6.67
CA SER A 220 0.77 -1.53 5.94
C SER A 220 0.48 -0.06 5.61
N THR A 221 0.80 0.81 6.57
CA THR A 221 0.71 2.27 6.45
C THR A 221 1.98 2.90 7.01
N PRO A 222 2.50 4.00 6.45
CA PRO A 222 3.65 4.69 7.00
C PRO A 222 3.21 5.52 8.22
N SER A 223 4.16 5.95 9.04
CA SER A 223 3.90 7.01 10.02
C SER A 223 3.59 8.34 9.32
N LEU A 224 2.75 9.17 9.93
CA LEU A 224 2.47 10.55 9.51
C LEU A 224 3.73 11.43 9.39
N ASN A 225 4.84 11.04 10.02
CA ASN A 225 6.10 11.79 10.01
C ASN A 225 6.95 11.60 8.75
N ILE A 226 6.53 10.73 7.82
CA ILE A 226 7.32 10.36 6.64
C ILE A 226 6.61 10.84 5.38
N ASP A 227 7.22 11.81 4.69
CA ASP A 227 6.70 12.28 3.41
C ASP A 227 7.17 11.39 2.25
N LEU A 228 6.33 10.42 1.91
CA LEU A 228 6.57 9.55 0.76
C LEU A 228 6.46 10.27 -0.61
N ASN A 229 6.06 11.55 -0.64
CA ASN A 229 6.07 12.37 -1.85
C ASN A 229 7.42 13.10 -2.05
N SER A 230 8.28 13.13 -1.04
CA SER A 230 9.57 13.81 -1.09
C SER A 230 10.60 12.99 -1.86
N GLY A 231 10.70 13.24 -3.18
CA GLY A 231 11.71 12.63 -4.04
C GLY A 231 13.15 12.71 -3.49
N PRO A 232 13.63 13.85 -2.94
CA PRO A 232 14.94 13.92 -2.29
C PRO A 232 15.12 12.95 -1.12
N GLU A 233 14.13 12.82 -0.23
CA GLU A 233 14.18 11.91 0.92
C GLU A 233 14.16 10.44 0.47
N ILE A 234 13.27 10.11 -0.47
CA ILE A 234 13.19 8.77 -1.07
C ILE A 234 14.53 8.41 -1.73
N ARG A 235 15.15 9.32 -2.49
CA ARG A 235 16.50 9.09 -3.07
C ARG A 235 17.55 8.84 -2.01
N LYS A 236 17.58 9.63 -0.93
CA LYS A 236 18.53 9.43 0.17
C LYS A 236 18.36 8.04 0.77
N ARG A 237 17.12 7.63 1.05
CA ARG A 237 16.80 6.32 1.60
C ARG A 237 17.17 5.18 0.66
N LEU A 238 16.82 5.30 -0.63
CA LEU A 238 17.16 4.30 -1.64
C LEU A 238 18.68 4.09 -1.75
N ARG A 239 19.51 5.14 -1.64
CA ARG A 239 20.97 4.96 -1.64
C ARG A 239 21.44 4.10 -0.47
N VAL A 240 20.96 4.39 0.74
CA VAL A 240 21.29 3.59 1.94
C VAL A 240 20.88 2.13 1.76
N ILE A 241 19.64 1.89 1.33
CA ILE A 241 19.12 0.52 1.08
C ILE A 241 19.98 -0.20 0.03
N LEU A 242 20.28 0.46 -1.09
CA LEU A 242 21.07 -0.13 -2.16
C LEU A 242 22.49 -0.46 -1.69
N ASP A 243 23.13 0.44 -0.94
CA ASP A 243 24.46 0.20 -0.38
C ASP A 243 24.45 -1.00 0.58
N GLU A 244 23.45 -1.10 1.47
CA GLU A 244 23.27 -2.26 2.37
C GLU A 244 23.11 -3.57 1.60
N VAL A 245 22.21 -3.62 0.61
CA VAL A 245 21.95 -4.82 -0.20
C VAL A 245 23.21 -5.24 -0.97
N ASN A 246 23.99 -4.28 -1.47
CA ASN A 246 25.23 -4.57 -2.18
C ASN A 246 26.31 -5.11 -1.25
N ASN A 247 26.43 -4.54 -0.05
CA ASN A 247 27.46 -4.91 0.93
C ASN A 247 27.21 -6.28 1.59
N ASN A 248 25.99 -6.82 1.51
CA ASN A 248 25.72 -8.20 1.91
C ASN A 248 26.47 -9.19 0.99
N GLN A 249 27.64 -9.65 1.44
CA GLN A 249 28.39 -10.71 0.76
C GLN A 249 27.95 -12.07 1.30
N GLU A 250 27.07 -12.71 0.54
CA GLU A 250 26.67 -14.10 0.82
C GLU A 250 27.39 -15.01 -0.16
N ASN A 251 28.13 -15.97 0.39
CA ASN A 251 28.65 -17.09 -0.40
C ASN A 251 27.47 -18.03 -0.67
N ASP A 252 27.38 -18.60 -1.88
CA ASP A 252 26.34 -19.57 -2.28
C ASP A 252 24.93 -18.98 -2.59
N ILE A 253 24.87 -17.76 -3.13
CA ILE A 253 23.64 -17.21 -3.74
C ILE A 253 23.80 -16.99 -5.26
N ASP A 254 22.77 -17.34 -6.02
CA ASP A 254 22.69 -17.15 -7.48
C ASP A 254 22.34 -15.71 -7.87
N GLY A 255 21.74 -14.94 -6.95
CA GLY A 255 21.36 -13.57 -7.22
C GLY A 255 20.69 -12.88 -6.03
N LYS A 256 20.60 -11.55 -6.13
CA LYS A 256 19.94 -10.68 -5.14
C LYS A 256 18.62 -10.15 -5.68
N ILE A 257 17.59 -10.17 -4.86
CA ILE A 257 16.26 -9.63 -5.12
C ILE A 257 15.99 -8.56 -4.06
N LEU A 258 15.70 -7.34 -4.49
CA LEU A 258 15.32 -6.25 -3.61
C LEU A 258 13.81 -6.01 -3.72
N LEU A 259 13.11 -6.05 -2.59
CA LEU A 259 11.73 -5.64 -2.45
C LEU A 259 11.65 -4.30 -1.72
N LEU A 260 11.07 -3.31 -2.38
CA LEU A 260 10.74 -2.01 -1.80
C LEU A 260 9.25 -1.96 -1.48
N LEU A 261 8.89 -1.67 -0.22
CA LEU A 261 7.49 -1.51 0.17
C LEU A 261 7.11 -0.04 0.15
N ASN A 262 6.04 0.28 -0.58
CA ASN A 262 5.39 1.59 -0.65
C ASN A 262 3.90 1.42 -0.35
N SER A 263 3.38 2.16 0.62
CA SER A 263 1.96 2.15 1.00
C SER A 263 1.12 3.13 0.19
N LYS A 264 1.75 3.98 -0.65
CA LYS A 264 1.05 4.90 -1.55
C LYS A 264 0.55 4.18 -2.81
N ASN A 265 -0.42 4.80 -3.47
CA ASN A 265 -0.98 4.31 -4.73
C ASN A 265 0.09 4.34 -5.84
N LYS A 266 0.02 3.41 -6.79
CA LYS A 266 0.92 3.32 -7.95
C LYS A 266 1.01 4.61 -8.76
N HIS A 267 -0.05 5.42 -8.76
CA HIS A 267 -0.05 6.71 -9.46
C HIS A 267 0.87 7.77 -8.83
N ASP A 268 1.38 7.53 -7.61
CA ASP A 268 2.28 8.42 -6.87
C ASP A 268 3.73 7.94 -6.93
N ASP A 269 4.19 7.51 -8.12
CA ASP A 269 5.46 6.80 -8.34
C ASP A 269 6.73 7.69 -8.24
N VAL A 270 6.83 8.42 -7.13
CA VAL A 270 8.03 9.13 -6.67
C VAL A 270 9.20 8.15 -6.49
N VAL A 271 8.92 6.90 -6.11
CA VAL A 271 9.93 5.87 -5.92
C VAL A 271 10.59 5.47 -7.24
N ILE A 272 9.80 5.22 -8.29
CA ILE A 272 10.35 4.85 -9.61
C ILE A 272 11.17 5.99 -10.19
N SER A 273 10.65 7.22 -10.14
CA SER A 273 11.39 8.39 -10.62
C SER A 273 12.69 8.62 -9.83
N SER A 274 12.64 8.42 -8.51
CA SER A 274 13.81 8.47 -7.63
C SER A 274 14.83 7.39 -7.96
N LEU A 275 14.41 6.15 -8.19
CA LEU A 275 15.33 5.06 -8.57
C LEU A 275 15.99 5.31 -9.92
N LYS A 276 15.23 5.80 -10.92
CA LYS A 276 15.76 6.15 -12.25
C LYS A 276 16.83 7.25 -12.21
N SER A 277 16.80 8.11 -11.19
CA SER A 277 17.81 9.17 -11.01
C SER A 277 19.10 8.69 -10.34
N ILE A 278 19.11 7.47 -9.77
CA ILE A 278 20.29 6.87 -9.14
C ILE A 278 21.15 6.22 -10.23
N ASN A 279 22.47 6.31 -10.10
CA ASN A 279 23.41 5.69 -11.03
C ASN A 279 23.13 4.16 -11.13
N PRO A 280 22.81 3.63 -12.33
CA PRO A 280 22.54 2.20 -12.52
C PRO A 280 23.66 1.27 -12.08
N GLY A 281 24.90 1.75 -12.07
CA GLY A 281 26.06 1.01 -11.58
C GLY A 281 25.91 0.58 -10.12
N ILE A 282 25.21 1.37 -9.30
CA ILE A 282 24.99 1.08 -7.88
C ILE A 282 24.17 -0.19 -7.72
N PHE A 283 23.14 -0.42 -8.53
CA PHE A 283 22.29 -1.61 -8.39
C PHE A 283 22.53 -2.66 -9.47
N LYS A 284 23.71 -2.66 -10.12
CA LYS A 284 24.06 -3.62 -11.18
C LYS A 284 23.99 -5.07 -10.69
N ASN A 285 24.48 -5.32 -9.47
CA ASN A 285 24.58 -6.65 -8.85
C ASN A 285 23.25 -7.17 -8.28
N ILE A 286 22.20 -6.33 -8.27
CA ILE A 286 20.86 -6.73 -7.87
C ILE A 286 20.15 -7.30 -9.09
N ALA A 287 19.83 -8.59 -9.08
CA ALA A 287 19.28 -9.26 -10.23
C ALA A 287 17.80 -8.87 -10.47
N MET A 288 17.04 -8.54 -9.43
CA MET A 288 15.67 -8.04 -9.57
C MET A 288 15.36 -6.98 -8.53
N VAL A 289 14.67 -5.92 -8.95
CA VAL A 289 14.11 -4.90 -8.05
C VAL A 289 12.61 -4.88 -8.24
N LEU A 290 11.90 -5.17 -7.15
CA LEU A 290 10.45 -5.17 -7.04
C LEU A 290 10.02 -3.98 -6.19
N ILE A 291 8.88 -3.39 -6.53
CA ILE A 291 8.18 -2.44 -5.67
C ILE A 291 6.78 -2.97 -5.40
N VAL A 292 6.32 -2.84 -4.16
CA VAL A 292 4.91 -2.99 -3.81
C VAL A 292 4.35 -1.60 -3.63
N ASN A 293 3.39 -1.21 -4.46
CA ASN A 293 2.63 0.04 -4.32
C ASN A 293 1.23 -0.31 -3.84
N ALA A 294 1.01 -0.24 -2.54
CA ALA A 294 -0.26 -0.54 -1.88
C ALA A 294 -0.86 -1.87 -2.38
N GLY A 295 -0.08 -2.95 -2.20
CA GLY A 295 -0.45 -4.32 -2.54
C GLY A 295 -0.27 -4.73 -3.99
N ILE A 296 0.06 -3.78 -4.88
CA ILE A 296 0.34 -4.07 -6.29
C ILE A 296 1.85 -4.20 -6.48
N ILE A 297 2.30 -5.39 -6.86
CA ILE A 297 3.72 -5.69 -7.08
C ILE A 297 4.09 -5.39 -8.53
N SER A 298 5.14 -4.58 -8.73
CA SER A 298 5.68 -4.22 -10.04
C SER A 298 7.16 -4.54 -10.13
N ILE A 299 7.60 -5.04 -11.28
CA ILE A 299 9.02 -5.25 -11.59
C ILE A 299 9.58 -3.93 -12.11
N ILE A 300 10.60 -3.40 -11.42
CA ILE A 300 11.31 -2.18 -11.85
C ILE A 300 12.57 -2.53 -12.63
N LYS A 301 13.27 -3.58 -12.21
CA LYS A 301 14.43 -4.14 -12.88
C LYS A 301 14.40 -5.66 -12.82
N LYS A 302 14.81 -6.31 -13.91
CA LYS A 302 15.08 -7.74 -13.99
C LYS A 302 16.32 -7.96 -14.86
N SER A 303 17.27 -8.77 -14.40
CA SER A 303 18.41 -9.25 -15.18
C SER A 303 18.15 -10.67 -15.70
N ASP A 304 18.90 -11.06 -16.74
CA ASP A 304 18.79 -12.39 -17.37
C ASP A 304 19.24 -13.54 -16.45
N VAL A 305 20.02 -13.23 -15.40
CA VAL A 305 20.38 -14.19 -14.33
C VAL A 305 19.13 -14.76 -13.67
N ILE A 306 18.08 -13.94 -13.62
CA ILE A 306 16.73 -14.31 -13.19
C ILE A 306 15.93 -14.68 -14.45
N ASN A 307 16.39 -15.69 -15.19
CA ASN A 307 15.52 -16.45 -16.09
C ASN A 307 14.61 -17.36 -15.25
N LEU A 308 13.70 -16.70 -14.54
CA LEU A 308 12.51 -17.30 -13.94
C LEU A 308 11.58 -17.74 -15.05
#